data_AF-A0A933NA31-F1
#
_entry.id   AF-A0A933NA31-F1
#
_cell.length_a   1.000
_cell.length_b   1.000
_cell.length_c   1.000
_cell.angle_alpha   90.00
_cell.angle_beta   90.00
_cell.angle_gamma   90.00
#
_symmetry.space_group_name_H-M   'P 1'
#
loop_
_entity.id
_entity.type
_entity.pdbx_description
1 polymer ?
#
loop_
_entity_poly.entity_id
_entity_poly.type
_entity_poly.pdbx_seq_one_letter_code
_entity_poly.pdbx_strand_id
1 'polypeptide(L)'
;MADLARARVPFDQAKLRLEGCDLPPELSRWILEHAVPTGVHGPAASPPEAQRGPQKATLAEPEAFLHWITHASERGFGAHLGGFKVLQVFGAAAIASLGRVDRPRALEIELDPGAPASRFARAIGIEEAIANREQPSGEPGRTVPLRRLPAFGCGVLEVTARRVASLIVPSEDDQETRKTITYVVTELLRNVVQHSRDKQGAVVGAQLMSKGREKYREEVIQVAVADNGIGIFASIKGMHEELKDPSSALVKAIEPHVSGAFPEDQEGTDTNAGLGLFFVAEMAKLTGGR
;
A
#
# COMPACT_ATOMS: atom_id res chain seq x y z
N MET A 1 24.37 -3.46 37.16
CA MET A 1 23.54 -2.30 37.53
C MET A 1 24.02 -1.11 36.73
N ALA A 2 23.34 -0.83 35.59
CA ALA A 2 23.32 0.43 34.81
C ALA A 2 24.67 1.08 34.41
N ASP A 3 24.89 1.72 33.26
CA ASP A 3 23.99 2.29 32.27
C ASP A 3 24.78 2.51 30.97
N LEU A 4 24.13 2.26 29.83
CA LEU A 4 24.63 2.50 28.48
C LEU A 4 24.11 3.86 28.03
N ALA A 5 24.97 4.88 28.00
CA ALA A 5 24.61 6.18 27.44
C ALA A 5 25.71 6.75 26.52
N ARG A 6 25.46 6.60 25.22
CA ARG A 6 25.74 7.55 24.12
C ARG A 6 27.21 7.92 23.83
N ALA A 7 27.82 7.15 22.94
CA ALA A 7 28.86 7.69 22.05
C ALA A 7 28.19 8.41 20.86
N ARG A 8 28.41 9.72 20.74
CA ARG A 8 28.17 10.52 19.53
C ARG A 8 29.40 10.40 18.64
N VAL A 9 29.23 9.96 17.39
CA VAL A 9 30.28 10.06 16.37
C VAL A 9 30.15 11.43 15.68
N PRO A 10 31.21 12.25 15.58
CA PRO A 10 31.18 13.52 14.85
C PRO A 10 31.09 13.29 13.34
N PHE A 11 30.34 14.16 12.66
CA PHE A 11 30.29 14.21 11.20
C PHE A 11 31.61 14.80 10.68
N ASP A 12 32.46 13.96 10.09
CA ASP A 12 33.76 14.35 9.53
C ASP A 12 33.58 14.83 8.07
N GLN A 13 33.85 16.12 7.84
CA GLN A 13 33.81 16.76 6.53
C GLN A 13 34.90 16.26 5.55
N ALA A 14 35.85 15.43 6.00
CA ALA A 14 36.93 14.92 5.15
C ALA A 14 36.54 13.73 4.25
N LYS A 15 35.32 13.18 4.36
CA LYS A 15 34.91 11.96 3.62
C LYS A 15 34.14 12.19 2.31
N LEU A 16 34.08 13.42 1.82
CA LEU A 16 33.52 13.75 0.48
C LEU A 16 34.56 13.68 -0.66
N ARG A 17 35.73 13.08 -0.41
CA ARG A 17 36.69 12.71 -1.45
C ARG A 17 36.59 11.22 -1.77
N LEU A 18 35.55 10.84 -2.49
CA LEU A 18 35.57 9.64 -3.32
C LEU A 18 35.04 10.01 -4.71
N GLU A 19 35.94 9.83 -5.68
CA GLU A 19 35.68 9.68 -7.11
C GLU A 19 35.36 10.94 -7.93
N GLY A 20 36.40 11.77 -8.15
CA GLY A 20 36.78 12.20 -9.50
C GLY A 20 35.88 13.17 -10.28
N CYS A 21 34.85 13.76 -9.69
CA CYS A 21 34.04 14.79 -10.33
C CYS A 21 34.15 16.12 -9.57
N ASP A 22 34.92 17.06 -10.11
CA ASP A 22 34.89 18.45 -9.65
C ASP A 22 33.50 19.04 -9.98
N LEU A 23 32.67 19.24 -8.95
CA LEU A 23 31.39 19.93 -9.13
C LEU A 23 31.67 21.40 -9.48
N PRO A 24 30.93 21.99 -10.44
CA PRO A 24 31.07 23.39 -10.79
C PRO A 24 30.91 24.29 -9.53
N PRO A 25 31.72 25.36 -9.38
CA PRO A 25 31.69 26.22 -8.20
C PRO A 25 30.30 26.76 -7.84
N GLU A 26 29.44 26.92 -8.85
CA GLU A 26 28.07 27.39 -8.70
C GLU A 26 27.14 26.35 -8.05
N LEU A 27 27.35 25.07 -8.31
CA LEU A 27 26.56 23.98 -7.74
C LEU A 27 26.96 23.71 -6.28
N SER A 28 28.25 23.81 -5.97
CA SER A 28 28.75 23.75 -4.59
C SER A 28 28.23 24.91 -3.74
N ARG A 29 28.11 26.11 -4.33
CA ARG A 29 27.56 27.29 -3.65
C ARG A 29 26.05 27.14 -3.44
N TRP A 30 25.31 26.63 -4.43
CA TRP A 30 23.88 26.35 -4.30
C TRP A 30 23.58 25.34 -3.17
N ILE A 31 24.37 24.27 -3.07
CA ILE A 31 24.23 23.27 -2.00
C ILE A 31 24.50 23.90 -0.62
N LEU A 32 25.46 24.80 -0.49
CA LEU A 32 25.76 25.47 0.78
C LEU A 32 24.70 26.53 1.16
N GLU A 33 24.12 27.21 0.18
CA GLU A 33 23.08 28.22 0.40
C GLU A 33 21.70 27.59 0.67
N HIS A 34 21.46 26.35 0.23
CA HIS A 34 20.19 25.63 0.37
C HIS A 34 20.28 24.41 1.30
N ALA A 35 21.43 24.16 1.92
CA ALA A 35 21.56 23.18 2.98
C ALA A 35 20.75 23.65 4.19
N VAL A 36 19.62 22.98 4.43
CA VAL A 36 18.76 23.23 5.58
C VAL A 36 19.59 23.05 6.87
N PRO A 37 19.63 24.05 7.77
CA PRO A 37 20.35 23.88 9.03
C PRO A 37 19.69 22.77 9.85
N THR A 38 20.49 21.80 10.31
CA THR A 38 20.09 20.89 11.38
C THR A 38 20.10 21.63 12.71
N GLY A 39 19.14 22.53 12.87
CA GLY A 39 18.87 23.29 14.07
C GLY A 39 17.78 22.62 14.91
N VAL A 40 18.06 22.51 16.21
CA VAL A 40 17.17 22.05 17.28
C VAL A 40 15.71 22.47 17.05
N HIS A 41 14.82 21.49 16.85
CA HIS A 41 13.39 21.72 16.70
C HIS A 41 12.80 22.33 17.99
N GLY A 42 12.44 23.62 17.93
CA GLY A 42 11.28 24.11 18.67
C GLY A 42 10.02 23.36 18.20
N PRO A 43 8.88 23.47 18.91
CA PRO A 43 7.66 22.76 18.52
C PRO A 43 7.34 23.09 17.06
N ALA A 44 7.35 22.06 16.21
CA ALA A 44 7.09 22.20 14.79
C ALA A 44 5.78 22.98 14.60
N ALA A 45 5.83 24.04 13.79
CA ALA A 45 4.63 24.75 13.41
C ALA A 45 3.63 23.71 12.87
N SER A 46 2.40 23.76 13.38
CA SER A 46 1.34 22.86 12.94
C SER A 46 1.23 22.88 11.41
N PRO A 47 1.16 21.72 10.74
CA PRO A 47 1.03 21.69 9.28
C PRO A 47 -0.22 22.46 8.86
N PRO A 48 -0.20 23.16 7.72
CA PRO A 48 -1.37 23.80 7.13
C PRO A 48 -2.56 22.86 7.11
N GLU A 49 -3.77 23.38 7.32
CA GLU A 49 -5.00 22.57 7.40
C GLU A 49 -5.20 21.66 6.17
N ALA A 50 -4.78 22.12 4.98
CA ALA A 50 -4.84 21.37 3.74
C ALA A 50 -3.91 20.13 3.69
N GLN A 51 -2.88 20.07 4.54
CA GLN A 51 -1.96 18.92 4.64
C GLN A 51 -2.45 17.90 5.68
N ARG A 52 -3.41 18.28 6.53
CA ARG A 52 -4.00 17.37 7.51
C ARG A 52 -4.97 16.43 6.81
N GLY A 53 -4.75 15.13 6.97
CA GLY A 53 -5.71 14.13 6.51
C GLY A 53 -7.05 14.21 7.24
N PRO A 54 -8.11 13.61 6.67
CA PRO A 54 -9.39 13.50 7.35
C PRO A 54 -9.25 12.74 8.67
N GLN A 55 -10.22 12.89 9.57
CA GLN A 55 -10.16 12.20 10.86
C GLN A 55 -10.19 10.66 10.73
N LYS A 56 -10.71 10.14 9.63
CA LYS A 56 -10.87 8.70 9.39
C LYS A 56 -10.53 8.36 7.95
N ALA A 57 -9.79 7.28 7.77
CA ALA A 57 -9.71 6.51 6.53
C ALA A 57 -10.28 5.12 6.79
N THR A 58 -11.55 4.93 6.48
CA THR A 58 -12.27 3.65 6.66
C THR A 58 -12.95 3.24 5.36
N LEU A 59 -13.05 1.94 5.06
CA LEU A 59 -13.74 1.46 3.86
C LEU A 59 -15.23 1.81 3.83
N ALA A 60 -15.86 2.00 5.00
CA ALA A 60 -17.26 2.41 5.07
C ALA A 60 -17.49 3.85 4.55
N GLU A 61 -16.46 4.69 4.62
CA GLU A 61 -16.52 6.12 4.32
C GLU A 61 -15.19 6.54 3.63
N PRO A 62 -14.89 6.03 2.41
CA PRO A 62 -13.56 6.17 1.81
C PRO A 62 -13.36 7.51 1.09
N GLU A 63 -14.44 8.19 0.70
CA GLU A 63 -14.45 9.35 -0.19
C GLU A 63 -13.56 10.50 0.31
N ALA A 64 -13.70 10.90 1.58
CA ALA A 64 -12.89 11.98 2.16
C ALA A 64 -11.38 11.65 2.13
N PHE A 65 -11.02 10.39 2.35
CA PHE A 65 -9.64 9.93 2.26
C PHE A 65 -9.13 9.95 0.82
N LEU A 66 -9.92 9.44 -0.13
CA LEU A 66 -9.56 9.40 -1.55
C LEU A 66 -9.36 10.82 -2.12
N HIS A 67 -10.28 11.75 -1.85
CA HIS A 67 -10.12 13.14 -2.25
C HIS A 67 -8.87 13.79 -1.66
N TRP A 68 -8.64 13.59 -0.36
CA TRP A 68 -7.47 14.13 0.30
C TRP A 68 -6.17 13.60 -0.30
N ILE A 69 -6.06 12.28 -0.50
CA ILE A 69 -4.80 11.68 -0.95
C ILE A 69 -4.50 11.98 -2.43
N THR A 70 -5.53 12.07 -3.27
CA THR A 70 -5.40 12.57 -4.65
C THR A 70 -4.89 14.00 -4.64
N HIS A 71 -5.47 14.88 -3.83
CA HIS A 71 -5.05 16.27 -3.73
C HIS A 71 -3.60 16.42 -3.23
N ALA A 72 -3.22 15.66 -2.20
CA ALA A 72 -1.87 15.64 -1.67
C ALA A 72 -0.86 15.20 -2.74
N SER A 73 -1.18 14.12 -3.47
CA SER A 73 -0.33 13.61 -4.55
C SER A 73 -0.21 14.56 -5.75
N GLU A 74 -1.29 15.24 -6.14
CA GLU A 74 -1.29 16.17 -7.29
C GLU A 74 -0.54 17.46 -6.99
N ARG A 75 -0.67 17.97 -5.76
CA ARG A 75 -0.04 19.23 -5.34
C ARG A 75 1.37 19.05 -4.78
N GLY A 76 1.81 17.81 -4.58
CA GLY A 76 3.13 17.51 -4.04
C GLY A 76 3.29 17.96 -2.59
N PHE A 77 2.20 18.01 -1.82
CA PHE A 77 2.29 18.30 -0.39
C PHE A 77 2.45 17.00 0.40
N GLY A 78 3.22 17.06 1.49
CA GLY A 78 3.36 15.94 2.40
C GLY A 78 2.04 15.49 3.01
N ALA A 79 1.85 14.18 3.11
CA ALA A 79 0.74 13.51 3.76
C ALA A 79 1.04 13.38 5.27
N HIS A 80 0.43 14.24 6.08
CA HIS A 80 0.61 14.20 7.53
C HIS A 80 -0.42 13.28 8.21
N LEU A 81 0.04 12.13 8.72
CA LEU A 81 -0.84 11.10 9.29
C LEU A 81 -1.35 11.45 10.70
N GLY A 82 -0.80 12.47 11.36
CA GLY A 82 -1.24 12.89 12.69
C GLY A 82 -2.68 13.41 12.76
N GLY A 83 -3.29 13.77 11.63
CA GLY A 83 -4.71 14.18 11.57
C GLY A 83 -5.71 13.02 11.69
N PHE A 84 -5.26 11.79 11.44
CA PHE A 84 -6.12 10.61 11.47
C PHE A 84 -6.29 10.11 12.91
N LYS A 85 -7.55 10.04 13.35
CA LYS A 85 -7.95 9.25 14.53
C LYS A 85 -8.00 7.76 14.20
N VAL A 86 -8.40 7.44 12.97
CA VAL A 86 -8.54 6.08 12.45
C VAL A 86 -7.88 5.99 11.07
N LEU A 87 -6.97 5.02 10.92
CA LEU A 87 -6.42 4.61 9.65
C LEU A 87 -6.56 3.10 9.54
N GLN A 88 -7.26 2.63 8.52
CA GLN A 88 -7.40 1.20 8.20
C GLN A 88 -6.32 0.74 7.21
N VAL A 89 -6.13 -0.57 7.07
CA VAL A 89 -5.04 -1.13 6.23
C VAL A 89 -5.15 -0.71 4.76
N PHE A 90 -6.35 -0.49 4.22
CA PHE A 90 -6.49 0.00 2.84
C PHE A 90 -5.89 1.40 2.65
N GLY A 91 -6.12 2.30 3.62
CA GLY A 91 -5.58 3.65 3.58
C GLY A 91 -4.07 3.63 3.71
N ALA A 92 -3.55 2.78 4.59
CA ALA A 92 -2.11 2.61 4.76
C ALA A 92 -1.45 2.00 3.51
N ALA A 93 -2.07 1.02 2.86
CA ALA A 93 -1.57 0.44 1.61
C ALA A 93 -1.56 1.48 0.47
N ALA A 94 -2.62 2.29 0.34
CA ALA A 94 -2.69 3.37 -0.64
C ALA A 94 -1.61 4.43 -0.40
N ILE A 95 -1.46 4.90 0.84
CA ILE A 95 -0.41 5.85 1.24
C ILE A 95 0.98 5.26 0.95
N ALA A 96 1.25 4.02 1.36
CA ALA A 96 2.53 3.36 1.12
C ALA A 96 2.84 3.24 -0.37
N SER A 97 1.85 2.88 -1.18
CA SER A 97 2.00 2.75 -2.63
C SER A 97 2.37 4.10 -3.26
N LEU A 98 1.73 5.19 -2.81
CA LEU A 98 2.03 6.55 -3.25
C LEU A 98 3.39 7.06 -2.76
N GLY A 99 3.81 6.68 -1.56
CA GLY A 99 5.06 7.15 -0.94
C GLY A 99 6.33 6.40 -1.30
N ARG A 100 6.27 5.33 -2.11
CA ARG A 100 7.44 4.53 -2.50
C ARG A 100 8.57 5.41 -3.07
N VAL A 101 9.77 5.27 -2.49
CA VAL A 101 10.93 6.16 -2.76
C VAL A 101 11.50 6.04 -4.16
N ASP A 102 11.24 4.92 -4.84
CA ASP A 102 11.67 4.64 -6.22
C ASP A 102 10.69 5.18 -7.27
N ARG A 103 9.71 6.00 -6.86
CA ARG A 103 8.79 6.68 -7.78
C ARG A 103 9.30 8.07 -8.18
N PRO A 104 9.05 8.51 -9.42
CA PRO A 104 9.40 9.86 -9.86
C PRO A 104 8.73 10.99 -9.06
N ARG A 105 7.55 10.72 -8.49
CA ARG A 105 6.76 11.65 -7.67
C ARG A 105 6.24 10.93 -6.44
N ALA A 106 7.14 10.58 -5.53
CA ALA A 106 6.78 9.97 -4.26
C ALA A 106 6.01 10.96 -3.39
N LEU A 107 4.91 10.52 -2.80
CA LEU A 107 4.21 11.27 -1.77
C LEU A 107 5.07 11.29 -0.50
N GLU A 108 5.47 12.47 -0.05
CA GLU A 108 6.15 12.60 1.25
C GLU A 108 5.16 12.25 2.37
N ILE A 109 5.60 11.49 3.36
CA ILE A 109 4.74 10.99 4.43
C ILE A 109 5.35 11.38 5.76
N GLU A 110 4.56 12.08 6.57
CA GLU A 110 4.97 12.48 7.92
C GLU A 110 4.18 11.71 8.96
N LEU A 111 4.92 11.09 9.89
CA LEU A 111 4.38 10.29 10.98
C LEU A 111 4.56 11.03 12.30
N ASP A 112 3.46 11.26 13.02
CA ASP A 112 3.46 11.80 14.37
C ASP A 112 3.49 10.64 15.38
N PRO A 113 4.56 10.44 16.16
CA PRO A 113 4.65 9.35 17.15
C PRO A 113 3.51 9.36 18.18
N GLY A 114 2.95 10.54 18.48
CA GLY A 114 1.83 10.72 19.40
C GLY A 114 0.48 10.33 18.82
N ALA A 115 0.35 10.25 17.49
CA ALA A 115 -0.92 9.97 16.82
C ALA A 115 -1.22 8.46 16.72
N PRO A 116 -2.46 8.01 17.02
CA PRO A 116 -2.85 6.60 16.90
C PRO A 116 -2.65 6.03 15.49
N ALA A 117 -3.00 6.78 14.44
CA ALA A 117 -2.85 6.32 13.06
C ALA A 117 -1.39 6.14 12.64
N SER A 118 -0.50 7.03 13.06
CA SER A 118 0.93 6.89 12.80
C SER A 118 1.54 5.71 13.55
N ARG A 119 1.14 5.45 14.80
CA ARG A 119 1.54 4.22 15.52
C ARG A 119 1.06 2.96 14.81
N PHE A 120 -0.19 2.94 14.35
CA PHE A 120 -0.73 1.85 13.58
C PHE A 120 0.06 1.64 12.28
N ALA A 121 0.28 2.70 11.49
CA ALA A 121 1.02 2.67 10.24
C ALA A 121 2.45 2.11 10.42
N ARG A 122 3.14 2.52 11.50
CA ARG A 122 4.45 1.94 11.88
C ARG A 122 4.35 0.46 12.24
N ALA A 123 3.36 0.08 13.04
CA ALA A 123 3.20 -1.31 13.47
C ALA A 123 2.96 -2.27 12.28
N ILE A 124 2.30 -1.79 11.21
CA ILE A 124 2.10 -2.56 9.98
C ILE A 124 3.19 -2.35 8.93
N GLY A 125 4.27 -1.64 9.24
CA GLY A 125 5.46 -1.55 8.36
C GLY A 125 5.37 -0.55 7.22
N ILE A 126 4.70 0.60 7.40
CA ILE A 126 4.55 1.59 6.31
C ILE A 126 5.89 2.12 5.80
N GLU A 127 6.84 2.40 6.69
CA GLU A 127 8.16 2.97 6.34
C GLU A 127 9.01 1.94 5.59
N GLU A 128 8.95 0.68 6.02
CA GLU A 128 9.61 -0.45 5.39
C GLU A 128 9.03 -0.73 4.00
N ALA A 129 7.70 -0.69 3.85
CA ALA A 129 7.04 -0.83 2.56
C ALA A 129 7.45 0.30 1.60
N ILE A 130 7.50 1.55 2.06
CA ILE A 130 7.94 2.71 1.26
C ILE A 130 9.40 2.56 0.81
N ALA A 131 10.29 2.18 1.73
CA ALA A 131 11.73 2.07 1.50
C ALA A 131 12.15 0.73 0.86
N ASN A 132 11.20 -0.17 0.58
CA ASN A 132 11.47 -1.54 0.10
C ASN A 132 12.42 -2.34 1.02
N ARG A 133 12.22 -2.23 2.33
CA ARG A 133 13.01 -2.95 3.34
C ARG A 133 12.29 -4.20 3.84
N GLU A 134 13.03 -5.01 4.60
CA GLU A 134 12.45 -6.12 5.34
C GLU A 134 11.34 -5.61 6.27
N GLN A 135 10.21 -6.30 6.24
CA GLN A 135 9.01 -5.89 6.96
C GLN A 135 9.09 -6.33 8.42
N PRO A 136 8.44 -5.61 9.35
CA PRO A 136 8.28 -6.09 10.72
C PRO A 136 7.53 -7.43 10.73
N SER A 137 7.56 -8.14 11.86
CA SER A 137 6.82 -9.40 12.01
C SER A 137 5.29 -9.21 11.99
N GLY A 138 4.81 -8.00 12.27
CA GLY A 138 3.41 -7.73 12.58
C GLY A 138 2.98 -8.33 13.92
N GLU A 139 1.70 -8.17 14.26
CA GLU A 139 1.04 -8.85 15.37
C GLU A 139 0.56 -10.24 14.90
N PRO A 140 1.11 -11.34 15.44
CA PRO A 140 0.73 -12.70 15.05
C PRO A 140 -0.77 -12.95 15.19
N GLY A 141 -1.37 -13.61 14.20
CA GLY A 141 -2.81 -13.90 14.18
C GLY A 141 -3.72 -12.68 13.98
N ARG A 142 -3.15 -11.48 13.79
CA ARG A 142 -3.94 -10.25 13.61
C ARG A 142 -3.58 -9.47 12.37
N THR A 143 -2.31 -9.42 11.98
CA THR A 143 -1.87 -8.59 10.86
C THR A 143 -0.96 -9.35 9.92
N VAL A 144 -1.14 -9.11 8.62
CA VAL A 144 -0.10 -9.27 7.62
C VAL A 144 0.47 -7.87 7.35
N PRO A 145 1.72 -7.58 7.75
CA PRO A 145 2.36 -6.29 7.52
C PRO A 145 2.33 -5.89 6.05
N LEU A 146 2.32 -4.58 5.81
CA LEU A 146 2.46 -4.02 4.48
C LEU A 146 3.71 -4.58 3.83
N ARG A 147 3.61 -4.99 2.58
CA ARG A 147 4.72 -5.57 1.83
C ARG A 147 4.63 -5.15 0.38
N ARG A 148 5.78 -4.89 -0.21
CA ARG A 148 5.90 -4.72 -1.66
C ARG A 148 5.82 -6.06 -2.38
N LEU A 149 4.98 -6.10 -3.40
CA LEU A 149 4.93 -7.15 -4.40
C LEU A 149 5.70 -6.66 -5.62
N PRO A 150 6.77 -7.35 -6.05
CA PRO A 150 7.52 -6.92 -7.21
C PRO A 150 6.67 -7.07 -8.49
N ALA A 151 6.96 -6.24 -9.49
CA ALA A 151 6.33 -6.35 -10.82
C ALA A 151 6.63 -7.70 -11.50
N PHE A 152 7.73 -8.34 -11.12
CA PHE A 152 8.18 -9.63 -11.65
C PHE A 152 8.63 -10.56 -10.51
N GLY A 153 8.23 -11.83 -10.57
CA GLY A 153 8.66 -12.88 -9.63
C GLY A 153 7.51 -13.48 -8.81
N CYS A 154 7.19 -14.75 -9.08
CA CYS A 154 6.01 -15.43 -8.52
C CYS A 154 6.12 -15.81 -7.04
N GLY A 155 7.33 -16.03 -6.51
CA GLY A 155 7.51 -16.61 -5.17
C GLY A 155 6.99 -15.73 -4.02
N VAL A 156 7.11 -14.41 -4.16
CA VAL A 156 6.67 -13.45 -3.12
C VAL A 156 5.14 -13.40 -3.02
N LEU A 157 4.43 -13.56 -4.13
CA LEU A 157 2.97 -13.51 -4.19
C LEU A 157 2.38 -14.68 -3.41
N GLU A 158 2.82 -15.90 -3.69
CA GLU A 158 2.29 -17.11 -3.05
C GLU A 158 2.58 -17.15 -1.54
N VAL A 159 3.80 -16.76 -1.12
CA VAL A 159 4.15 -16.65 0.31
C VAL A 159 3.28 -15.62 1.02
N THR A 160 2.98 -14.51 0.35
CA THR A 160 2.14 -13.45 0.92
C THR A 160 0.67 -13.88 0.96
N ALA A 161 0.18 -14.52 -0.09
CA ALA A 161 -1.16 -15.10 -0.15
C ALA A 161 -1.38 -16.16 0.93
N ARG A 162 -0.40 -17.05 1.18
CA ARG A 162 -0.44 -18.02 2.28
C ARG A 162 -0.59 -17.34 3.64
N ARG A 163 0.15 -16.25 3.89
CA ARG A 163 0.04 -15.49 5.15
C ARG A 163 -1.34 -14.88 5.34
N VAL A 164 -1.91 -14.31 4.27
CA VAL A 164 -3.28 -13.78 4.29
C VAL A 164 -4.30 -14.90 4.50
N ALA A 165 -4.14 -16.04 3.81
CA ALA A 165 -5.01 -17.19 3.96
C ALA A 165 -4.97 -17.79 5.37
N SER A 166 -3.80 -17.85 6.01
CA SER A 166 -3.66 -18.25 7.42
C SER A 166 -4.32 -17.27 8.39
N LEU A 167 -4.44 -15.99 8.02
CA LEU A 167 -5.21 -15.03 8.82
C LEU A 167 -6.72 -15.28 8.68
N ILE A 168 -7.18 -15.63 7.46
CA ILE A 168 -8.60 -15.92 7.15
C ILE A 168 -9.05 -17.27 7.72
N VAL A 169 -8.21 -18.28 7.60
CA VAL A 169 -8.46 -19.65 8.06
C VAL A 169 -7.38 -20.01 9.09
N PRO A 170 -7.54 -19.57 10.34
CA PRO A 170 -6.53 -19.76 11.39
C PRO A 170 -6.42 -21.23 11.84
N SER A 171 -7.45 -22.04 11.64
CA SER A 171 -7.42 -23.47 11.99
C SER A 171 -6.47 -24.24 11.08
N GLU A 172 -5.56 -25.00 11.67
CA GLU A 172 -4.66 -25.91 10.95
C GLU A 172 -5.37 -27.16 10.42
N ASP A 173 -6.59 -27.46 10.88
CA ASP A 173 -7.33 -28.64 10.44
C ASP A 173 -8.02 -28.40 9.08
N ASP A 174 -8.18 -27.15 8.67
CA ASP A 174 -8.88 -26.75 7.45
C ASP A 174 -7.92 -26.41 6.29
N GLN A 175 -7.02 -27.36 6.02
CA GLN A 175 -5.98 -27.18 4.99
C GLN A 175 -6.54 -27.04 3.57
N GLU A 176 -7.69 -27.66 3.28
CA GLU A 176 -8.31 -27.56 1.96
C GLU A 176 -8.88 -26.16 1.72
N THR A 177 -9.66 -25.62 2.67
CA THR A 177 -10.15 -24.23 2.57
C THR A 177 -8.98 -23.26 2.52
N ARG A 178 -7.94 -23.46 3.34
CA ARG A 178 -6.75 -22.59 3.32
C ARG A 178 -6.03 -22.61 1.97
N LYS A 179 -5.93 -23.77 1.31
CA LYS A 179 -5.38 -23.88 -0.05
C LYS A 179 -6.23 -23.12 -1.06
N THR A 180 -7.56 -23.27 -0.99
CA THR A 180 -8.50 -22.53 -1.85
C THR A 180 -8.38 -21.02 -1.67
N ILE A 181 -8.35 -20.53 -0.42
CA ILE A 181 -8.17 -19.10 -0.13
C ILE A 181 -6.78 -18.63 -0.59
N THR A 182 -5.73 -19.44 -0.40
CA THR A 182 -4.38 -19.12 -0.91
C THR A 182 -4.39 -18.93 -2.42
N TYR A 183 -5.08 -19.81 -3.16
CA TYR A 183 -5.22 -19.69 -4.60
C TYR A 183 -5.95 -18.40 -5.00
N VAL A 184 -7.13 -18.14 -4.41
CA VAL A 184 -7.94 -16.93 -4.69
C VAL A 184 -7.15 -15.65 -4.40
N VAL A 185 -6.45 -15.58 -3.26
CA VAL A 185 -5.61 -14.42 -2.93
C VAL A 185 -4.42 -14.32 -3.88
N THR A 186 -3.81 -15.44 -4.28
CA THR A 186 -2.71 -15.42 -5.27
C THR A 186 -3.17 -14.85 -6.60
N GLU A 187 -4.36 -15.21 -7.08
CA GLU A 187 -4.92 -14.64 -8.32
C GLU A 187 -5.22 -13.14 -8.18
N LEU A 188 -5.73 -12.69 -7.03
CA LEU A 188 -5.88 -11.26 -6.75
C LEU A 188 -4.54 -10.52 -6.85
N LEU A 189 -3.49 -11.04 -6.19
CA LEU A 189 -2.17 -10.41 -6.19
C LEU A 189 -1.54 -10.42 -7.59
N ARG A 190 -1.71 -11.52 -8.32
CA ARG A 190 -1.22 -11.68 -9.69
C ARG A 190 -1.89 -10.68 -10.63
N ASN A 191 -3.21 -10.51 -10.53
CA ASN A 191 -3.97 -9.57 -11.35
C ASN A 191 -3.42 -8.15 -11.23
N VAL A 192 -3.19 -7.70 -9.99
CA VAL A 192 -2.63 -6.36 -9.74
C VAL A 192 -1.23 -6.23 -10.37
N VAL A 193 -0.35 -7.20 -10.13
CA VAL A 193 1.03 -7.15 -10.62
C VAL A 193 1.10 -7.21 -12.16
N GLN A 194 0.27 -8.03 -12.80
CA GLN A 194 0.29 -8.24 -14.25
C GLN A 194 -0.40 -7.11 -15.04
N HIS A 195 -1.51 -6.58 -14.53
CA HIS A 195 -2.36 -5.67 -15.29
C HIS A 195 -2.21 -4.20 -14.92
N SER A 196 -1.63 -3.87 -13.75
CA SER A 196 -1.40 -2.47 -13.36
C SER A 196 -0.45 -1.73 -14.31
N ARG A 197 0.54 -2.42 -14.90
CA ARG A 197 1.70 -1.81 -15.56
C ARG A 197 2.53 -0.90 -14.63
N ASP A 198 2.36 -1.05 -13.32
CA ASP A 198 3.19 -0.37 -12.34
C ASP A 198 4.57 -1.03 -12.29
N LYS A 199 5.60 -0.32 -12.76
CA LYS A 199 6.98 -0.82 -12.79
C LYS A 199 7.55 -1.07 -11.38
N GLN A 200 6.99 -0.43 -10.36
CA GLN A 200 7.37 -0.60 -8.97
C GLN A 200 6.58 -1.73 -8.28
N GLY A 201 5.62 -2.34 -8.99
CA GLY A 201 4.73 -3.39 -8.48
C GLY A 201 3.61 -2.84 -7.60
N ALA A 202 3.21 -3.58 -6.57
CA ALA A 202 2.11 -3.22 -5.68
C ALA A 202 2.50 -3.24 -4.19
N VAL A 203 1.63 -2.74 -3.32
CA VAL A 203 1.72 -2.89 -1.87
C VAL A 203 0.50 -3.67 -1.38
N VAL A 204 0.71 -4.70 -0.56
CA VAL A 204 -0.35 -5.51 0.05
C VAL A 204 -0.23 -5.51 1.56
N GLY A 205 -1.36 -5.55 2.27
CA GLY A 205 -1.41 -5.90 3.69
C GLY A 205 -2.78 -6.44 4.09
N ALA A 206 -2.87 -6.99 5.29
CA ALA A 206 -4.13 -7.46 5.84
C ALA A 206 -4.23 -7.27 7.36
N GLN A 207 -5.45 -7.12 7.86
CA GLN A 207 -5.72 -6.98 9.29
C GLN A 207 -7.05 -7.62 9.69
N LEU A 208 -7.04 -8.37 10.79
CA LEU A 208 -8.22 -8.80 11.52
C LEU A 208 -8.78 -7.64 12.37
N MET A 209 -9.98 -7.21 12.02
CA MET A 209 -10.77 -6.19 12.69
C MET A 209 -11.72 -6.86 13.68
N SER A 210 -11.53 -6.56 14.97
CA SER A 210 -12.33 -7.16 16.05
C SER A 210 -13.76 -6.60 16.07
N LYS A 211 -14.69 -7.46 16.49
CA LYS A 211 -16.10 -7.12 16.76
C LYS A 211 -16.24 -5.88 17.66
N GLY A 212 -17.17 -5.00 17.34
CA GLY A 212 -17.50 -3.82 18.16
C GLY A 212 -16.63 -2.58 17.94
N ARG A 213 -15.55 -2.66 17.15
CA ARG A 213 -14.86 -1.47 16.61
C ARG A 213 -15.51 -1.05 15.30
N GLU A 214 -15.64 0.27 15.08
CA GLU A 214 -15.94 0.87 13.76
C GLU A 214 -17.09 0.23 12.95
N LYS A 215 -18.21 -0.12 13.62
CA LYS A 215 -19.44 -0.71 13.04
C LYS A 215 -19.38 -2.19 12.64
N TYR A 216 -18.29 -2.93 12.88
CA TYR A 216 -18.26 -4.37 12.57
C TYR A 216 -19.08 -5.17 13.59
N ARG A 217 -20.09 -5.90 13.10
CA ARG A 217 -20.96 -6.78 13.90
C ARG A 217 -20.30 -8.12 14.23
N GLU A 218 -19.35 -8.53 13.41
CA GLU A 218 -18.56 -9.75 13.52
C GLU A 218 -17.08 -9.38 13.35
N GLU A 219 -16.17 -10.32 13.59
CA GLU A 219 -14.78 -10.13 13.18
C GLU A 219 -14.68 -10.11 11.66
N VAL A 220 -13.89 -9.18 11.12
CA VAL A 220 -13.73 -9.01 9.67
C VAL A 220 -12.26 -8.91 9.35
N ILE A 221 -11.81 -9.61 8.31
CA ILE A 221 -10.45 -9.44 7.81
C ILE A 221 -10.50 -8.48 6.64
N GLN A 222 -9.77 -7.39 6.75
CA GLN A 222 -9.54 -6.47 5.67
C GLN A 222 -8.24 -6.87 4.96
N VAL A 223 -8.33 -7.20 3.68
CA VAL A 223 -7.18 -7.40 2.79
C VAL A 223 -7.15 -6.22 1.83
N ALA A 224 -5.98 -5.60 1.68
CA ALA A 224 -5.81 -4.46 0.79
C ALA A 224 -4.59 -4.66 -0.11
N VAL A 225 -4.76 -4.38 -1.39
CA VAL A 225 -3.69 -4.34 -2.39
C VAL A 225 -3.82 -3.02 -3.14
N ALA A 226 -2.71 -2.30 -3.30
CA ALA A 226 -2.67 -1.00 -3.97
C ALA A 226 -1.45 -0.87 -4.88
N ASP A 227 -1.69 -0.54 -6.15
CA ASP A 227 -0.69 -0.13 -7.13
C ASP A 227 -0.91 1.34 -7.55
N ASN A 228 -0.02 1.88 -8.39
CA ASN A 228 -0.19 3.18 -9.05
C ASN A 228 -0.05 3.05 -10.56
N GLY A 229 -0.63 1.97 -11.07
CA GLY A 229 -0.67 1.65 -12.48
C GLY A 229 -1.72 2.43 -13.24
N ILE A 230 -2.16 1.84 -14.34
CA ILE A 230 -3.12 2.44 -15.28
C ILE A 230 -4.57 2.44 -14.78
N GLY A 231 -4.85 1.69 -13.70
CA GLY A 231 -6.20 1.49 -13.17
C GLY A 231 -7.07 0.53 -13.98
N ILE A 232 -8.14 0.04 -13.35
CA ILE A 232 -9.01 -1.02 -13.91
C ILE A 232 -9.62 -0.59 -15.25
N PHE A 233 -10.15 0.63 -15.34
CA PHE A 233 -10.78 1.12 -16.56
C PHE A 233 -9.84 1.06 -17.76
N ALA A 234 -8.63 1.62 -17.65
CA ALA A 234 -7.66 1.59 -18.74
C ALA A 234 -7.16 0.18 -19.04
N SER A 235 -7.13 -0.72 -18.04
CA SER A 235 -6.68 -2.10 -18.24
C SER A 235 -7.62 -2.95 -19.07
N ILE A 236 -8.94 -2.71 -19.02
CA ILE A 236 -9.95 -3.53 -19.73
C ILE A 236 -10.58 -2.82 -20.93
N LYS A 237 -10.59 -1.48 -20.98
CA LYS A 237 -11.27 -0.70 -22.03
C LYS A 237 -10.86 -1.07 -23.47
N GLY A 238 -9.63 -1.57 -23.67
CA GLY A 238 -9.17 -1.99 -25.00
C GLY A 238 -9.95 -3.19 -25.57
N MET A 239 -10.49 -4.07 -24.72
CA MET A 239 -11.31 -5.22 -25.13
C MET A 239 -12.81 -5.00 -24.91
N HIS A 240 -13.17 -3.96 -24.14
CA HIS A 240 -14.53 -3.62 -23.72
C HIS A 240 -14.82 -2.15 -24.08
N GLU A 241 -14.88 -1.87 -25.38
CA GLU A 241 -14.99 -0.50 -25.93
C GLU A 241 -16.31 0.20 -25.53
N GLU A 242 -17.33 -0.58 -25.18
CA GLU A 242 -18.63 -0.09 -24.71
C GLU A 242 -18.55 0.59 -23.33
N LEU A 243 -17.47 0.36 -22.56
CA LEU A 243 -17.26 0.99 -21.26
C LEU A 243 -16.96 2.48 -21.40
N LYS A 244 -17.83 3.29 -20.79
CA LYS A 244 -17.78 4.75 -20.91
C LYS A 244 -17.08 5.43 -19.75
N ASP A 245 -17.12 4.83 -18.57
CA ASP A 245 -16.62 5.45 -17.33
C ASP A 245 -15.99 4.42 -16.37
N PRO A 246 -15.14 4.88 -15.43
CA PRO A 246 -14.49 4.00 -14.47
C PRO A 246 -15.45 3.22 -13.56
N SER A 247 -16.63 3.74 -13.24
CA SER A 247 -17.60 3.05 -12.39
C SER A 247 -18.17 1.82 -13.09
N SER A 248 -18.55 1.96 -14.37
CA SER A 248 -19.00 0.83 -15.19
C SER A 248 -17.93 -0.25 -15.32
N ALA A 249 -16.66 0.15 -15.43
CA ALA A 249 -15.53 -0.77 -15.53
C ALA A 249 -15.28 -1.57 -14.24
N LEU A 250 -15.51 -0.98 -13.06
CA LEU A 250 -15.42 -1.70 -11.78
C LEU A 250 -16.48 -2.79 -11.67
N VAL A 251 -17.71 -2.50 -12.10
CA VAL A 251 -18.80 -3.49 -12.13
C VAL A 251 -18.50 -4.58 -13.14
N LYS A 252 -18.03 -4.22 -14.34
CA LYS A 252 -17.65 -5.16 -15.39
C LYS A 252 -16.50 -6.08 -14.96
N ALA A 253 -15.47 -5.54 -14.31
CA ALA A 253 -14.26 -6.29 -13.93
C ALA A 253 -14.50 -7.44 -12.93
N ILE A 254 -15.64 -7.48 -12.25
CA ILE A 254 -16.02 -8.57 -11.36
C ILE A 254 -16.96 -9.59 -12.01
N GLU A 255 -17.34 -9.40 -13.27
CA GLU A 255 -18.07 -10.40 -14.05
C GLU A 255 -17.14 -11.55 -14.46
N PRO A 256 -17.66 -12.78 -14.63
CA PRO A 256 -16.85 -13.89 -15.10
C PRO A 256 -16.32 -13.62 -16.51
N HIS A 257 -15.11 -14.11 -16.79
CA HIS A 257 -14.43 -14.03 -18.09
C HIS A 257 -14.08 -12.60 -18.57
N VAL A 258 -14.14 -11.60 -17.68
CA VAL A 258 -13.72 -10.24 -18.03
C VAL A 258 -12.21 -10.09 -17.86
N SER A 259 -11.52 -9.82 -18.97
CA SER A 259 -10.10 -9.51 -19.01
C SER A 259 -9.78 -8.48 -20.09
N GLY A 260 -8.67 -7.76 -19.92
CA GLY A 260 -8.08 -6.92 -20.98
C GLY A 260 -7.12 -7.68 -21.89
N ALA A 261 -6.90 -8.98 -21.64
CA ALA A 261 -5.94 -9.80 -22.37
C ALA A 261 -6.56 -10.60 -23.53
N PHE A 262 -7.87 -10.83 -23.54
CA PHE A 262 -8.59 -11.58 -24.57
C PHE A 262 -10.09 -11.19 -24.59
N PRO A 263 -10.81 -11.43 -25.71
CA PRO A 263 -12.25 -11.20 -25.84
C PRO A 263 -13.10 -12.18 -25.00
N GLU A 264 -14.33 -11.79 -24.60
CA GLU A 264 -15.23 -12.60 -23.74
C GLU A 264 -15.67 -13.94 -24.36
N ASP A 265 -15.67 -14.05 -25.69
CA ASP A 265 -16.09 -15.24 -26.44
C ASP A 265 -14.97 -16.27 -26.63
N GLN A 266 -13.78 -16.01 -26.08
CA GLN A 266 -12.65 -16.94 -26.07
C GLN A 266 -12.39 -17.41 -24.64
N GLU A 267 -12.33 -18.73 -24.46
CA GLU A 267 -11.74 -19.31 -23.25
C GLU A 267 -10.30 -18.76 -23.15
N GLY A 268 -10.01 -18.07 -22.05
CA GLY A 268 -8.71 -17.44 -21.84
C GLY A 268 -7.56 -18.46 -21.93
N THR A 269 -6.32 -17.98 -21.92
CA THR A 269 -5.17 -18.89 -21.93
C THR A 269 -5.16 -19.77 -20.67
N ASP A 270 -4.46 -20.91 -20.69
CA ASP A 270 -4.21 -21.76 -19.50
C ASP A 270 -3.69 -20.98 -18.26
N THR A 271 -3.21 -19.75 -18.49
CA THR A 271 -2.61 -18.84 -17.51
C THR A 271 -3.47 -17.63 -17.12
N ASN A 272 -4.58 -17.34 -17.82
CA ASN A 272 -5.48 -16.23 -17.50
C ASN A 272 -6.88 -16.46 -18.09
N ALA A 273 -7.84 -16.90 -17.27
CA ALA A 273 -9.22 -17.14 -17.67
C ALA A 273 -10.17 -15.95 -17.43
N GLY A 274 -9.67 -14.81 -16.91
CA GLY A 274 -10.52 -13.66 -16.59
C GLY A 274 -11.47 -13.92 -15.42
N LEU A 275 -11.11 -14.87 -14.55
CA LEU A 275 -11.95 -15.30 -13.42
C LEU A 275 -11.44 -14.83 -12.06
N GLY A 276 -10.23 -14.25 -11.98
CA GLY A 276 -9.59 -13.94 -10.71
C GLY A 276 -10.38 -12.96 -9.83
N LEU A 277 -10.81 -11.82 -10.38
CA LEU A 277 -11.62 -10.84 -9.63
C LEU A 277 -13.04 -11.35 -9.37
N PHE A 278 -13.63 -12.08 -10.31
CA PHE A 278 -14.92 -12.75 -10.11
C PHE A 278 -14.88 -13.70 -8.91
N PHE A 279 -13.88 -14.60 -8.82
CA PHE A 279 -13.76 -15.52 -7.70
C PHE A 279 -13.55 -14.81 -6.36
N VAL A 280 -12.75 -13.74 -6.33
CA VAL A 280 -12.57 -12.92 -5.12
C VAL A 280 -13.91 -12.32 -4.67
N ALA A 281 -14.67 -11.74 -5.61
CA ALA A 281 -15.96 -11.14 -5.32
C ALA A 281 -17.01 -12.16 -4.85
N GLU A 282 -17.09 -13.33 -5.50
CA GLU A 282 -18.02 -14.39 -5.11
C GLU A 282 -17.65 -15.01 -3.75
N MET A 283 -16.36 -15.24 -3.48
CA MET A 283 -15.92 -15.71 -2.17
C MET A 283 -16.24 -14.70 -1.05
N ALA A 284 -16.05 -13.41 -1.30
CA ALA A 284 -16.44 -12.38 -0.35
C ALA A 284 -17.96 -12.44 -0.08
N LYS A 285 -18.80 -12.52 -1.11
CA LYS A 285 -20.27 -12.64 -0.95
C LYS A 285 -20.68 -13.88 -0.16
N LEU A 286 -20.15 -15.05 -0.53
CA LEU A 286 -20.49 -16.33 0.11
C LEU A 286 -20.08 -16.39 1.59
N THR A 287 -19.06 -15.63 1.97
CA THR A 287 -18.56 -15.55 3.36
C THR A 287 -19.14 -14.37 4.15
N GLY A 288 -20.08 -13.61 3.57
CA GLY A 288 -20.68 -12.43 4.20
C GLY A 288 -19.78 -11.19 4.23
N GLY A 289 -18.68 -11.21 3.47
CA GLY A 289 -17.79 -10.09 3.19
C GLY A 289 -18.33 -9.13 2.14
N ARG A 290 -17.51 -8.14 1.78
CA ARG A 290 -17.80 -7.08 0.80
C ARG A 290 -16.55 -6.72 0.02
#